data_AF-A0A8C2GI01-F1
#
_entry.id   AF-A0A8C2GI01-F1
#
_cell.length_a   1.000
_cell.length_b   1.000
_cell.length_c   1.000
_cell.angle_alpha   90.00
_cell.angle_beta   90.00
_cell.angle_gamma   90.00
#
_symmetry.space_group_name_H-M   'P 1'
#
loop_
_entity.id
_entity.type
_entity.pdbx_description
1 polymer ?
#
loop_
_entity_poly.entity_id
_entity_poly.type
_entity_poly.pdbx_seq_one_letter_code
_entity_poly.pdbx_strand_id
1 'polypeptide(L)'
;SHTHTHTHTHTHTHTHTHTHSCRTAALLGGSTMVIAHVLPERGASLLEEFEKIRAHADAEACCDYALHVGVTWWGPKVRREMQVLVGEKGVNSFQMFMAYKDVLMLKDSELYQAMHSCKDIGAVARVHAENGELVHEGTKEALDLGISGPEGMEISRPEEVTDCVCAHCPVYLVNVSSVSAADVIAAARMQDKVVHAETTLAHSALSGMHYYHQDWAHAAAHVIAPPLRLDPNTPDCLMGLLGNDIINVVASDHRAFNTKQKAMGKEDFTKIPHGAAGVEDRMSVIWERGVVAGKMDENRFVAVTSSNAAKIYNLYPRKGRIVPGADADVVVWDPDANITCNTSYVIRLLFSSNYCSKVMLRCRDPQTQRLRGVDRAPYSGDVAAVTNSIRKESATPEGDVPMRASTRHSGVRDLHESSFSLSGAQVDDHIPKRSSARILAPPGGRSSGIW
;
A
#
# COMPACT_ATOMS: atom_id res chain seq x y z
N SER A 1 12.04 -3.89 14.50
CA SER A 1 12.24 -2.76 13.60
C SER A 1 10.91 -2.17 13.21
N HIS A 2 10.75 -0.87 13.38
CA HIS A 2 9.57 -0.10 13.03
C HIS A 2 9.73 0.46 11.62
N THR A 3 8.84 0.11 10.70
CA THR A 3 9.09 0.22 9.25
C THR A 3 8.54 1.46 8.58
N HIS A 4 7.77 2.30 9.28
CA HIS A 4 7.11 3.43 8.65
C HIS A 4 7.01 4.61 9.62
N THR A 5 7.92 5.56 9.48
CA THR A 5 7.85 6.88 10.12
C THR A 5 8.10 7.99 9.11
N HIS A 6 7.61 9.18 9.43
CA HIS A 6 7.93 10.43 8.76
C HIS A 6 8.43 11.42 9.79
N THR A 7 9.72 11.75 9.75
CA THR A 7 10.31 12.74 10.66
C THR A 7 10.64 14.07 9.97
N HIS A 8 10.67 14.08 8.63
CA HIS A 8 10.78 15.28 7.80
C HIS A 8 9.98 15.12 6.51
N THR A 9 8.82 15.77 6.39
CA THR A 9 8.11 15.90 5.12
C THR A 9 8.17 17.35 4.62
N HIS A 10 8.56 17.55 3.36
CA HIS A 10 8.54 18.87 2.67
C HIS A 10 7.16 19.25 2.12
N THR A 11 6.07 18.65 2.60
CA THR A 11 4.70 19.00 2.16
C THR A 11 4.23 20.30 2.83
N HIS A 12 4.80 21.46 2.48
CA HIS A 12 4.44 22.83 2.94
C HIS A 12 4.20 23.05 4.46
N THR A 13 4.42 22.03 5.28
CA THR A 13 4.15 21.95 6.72
C THR A 13 5.18 21.02 7.33
N HIS A 14 6.03 21.56 8.19
CA HIS A 14 6.94 20.73 8.99
C HIS A 14 6.12 19.88 9.97
N THR A 15 6.42 18.59 10.09
CA THR A 15 5.88 17.74 11.15
C THR A 15 6.26 18.32 12.51
N HIS A 16 5.36 18.25 13.50
CA HIS A 16 5.63 18.82 14.83
C HIS A 16 6.72 18.05 15.58
N THR A 17 6.89 16.76 15.26
CA THR A 17 7.91 15.90 15.88
C THR A 17 9.24 16.03 15.14
N HIS A 18 10.21 16.65 15.79
CA HIS A 18 11.63 16.57 15.40
C HIS A 18 12.12 15.12 15.45
N THR A 19 13.11 14.79 14.63
CA THR A 19 13.63 13.43 14.46
C THR A 19 14.09 12.82 15.80
N HIS A 20 14.79 13.58 16.63
CA HIS A 20 15.17 13.17 18.00
C HIS A 20 13.95 12.76 18.87
N SER A 21 12.88 13.58 18.86
CA SER A 21 11.68 13.33 19.67
C SER A 21 10.92 12.09 19.21
N CYS A 22 10.83 11.85 17.90
CA CYS A 22 10.19 10.66 17.34
C CYS A 22 10.91 9.36 17.75
N ARG A 23 12.25 9.34 17.67
CA ARG A 23 13.05 8.16 18.04
C ARG A 23 13.07 7.90 19.53
N THR A 24 13.07 8.97 20.34
CA THR A 24 12.93 8.84 21.79
C THR A 24 11.58 8.18 22.10
N ALA A 25 10.48 8.70 21.56
CA ALA A 25 9.15 8.10 21.70
C ALA A 25 9.10 6.63 21.22
N ALA A 26 9.80 6.30 20.13
CA ALA A 26 9.94 4.92 19.66
C ALA A 26 10.56 4.02 20.74
N LEU A 27 11.66 4.45 21.36
CA LEU A 27 12.34 3.69 22.42
C LEU A 27 11.44 3.49 23.65
N LEU A 28 10.71 4.54 24.06
CA LEU A 28 9.77 4.46 25.18
C LEU A 28 8.65 3.45 24.92
N GLY A 29 8.22 3.38 23.66
CA GLY A 29 7.25 2.40 23.19
C GLY A 29 7.81 1.02 22.89
N GLY A 30 9.08 0.72 23.21
CA GLY A 30 9.69 -0.58 22.93
C GLY A 30 10.08 -0.82 21.46
N SER A 31 10.25 0.24 20.67
CA SER A 31 10.75 0.19 19.29
C SER A 31 12.20 0.68 19.21
N THR A 32 13.12 -0.24 18.91
CA THR A 32 14.58 0.00 18.93
C THR A 32 15.20 0.39 17.59
N MET A 33 14.43 0.35 16.51
CA MET A 33 14.88 0.79 15.18
C MET A 33 13.72 1.43 14.42
N VAL A 34 13.97 2.52 13.69
CA VAL A 34 12.99 3.17 12.82
C VAL A 34 13.45 3.20 11.35
N ILE A 35 12.54 3.02 10.40
CA ILE A 35 12.79 3.26 8.98
C ILE A 35 11.95 4.45 8.53
N ALA A 36 12.61 5.56 8.24
CA ALA A 36 11.98 6.81 7.89
C ALA A 36 11.92 7.01 6.36
N HIS A 37 11.07 7.91 5.91
CA HIS A 37 10.96 8.26 4.49
C HIS A 37 11.80 9.48 4.12
N VAL A 38 12.50 9.37 2.99
CA VAL A 38 13.03 10.49 2.20
C VAL A 38 12.02 10.75 1.09
N LEU A 39 11.44 11.95 1.02
CA LEU A 39 10.44 12.30 0.00
C LEU A 39 10.92 13.50 -0.82
N PRO A 40 11.61 13.26 -1.95
CA PRO A 40 12.06 14.30 -2.85
C PRO A 40 10.88 14.96 -3.59
N GLU A 41 10.97 16.27 -3.82
CA GLU A 41 10.05 16.95 -4.72
C GLU A 41 10.15 16.41 -6.15
N ARG A 42 9.06 16.51 -6.91
CA ARG A 42 9.05 16.09 -8.32
C ARG A 42 10.12 16.85 -9.11
N GLY A 43 11.03 16.13 -9.76
CA GLY A 43 12.16 16.67 -10.50
C GLY A 43 13.47 16.78 -9.70
N ALA A 44 13.43 16.69 -8.37
CA ALA A 44 14.63 16.74 -7.52
C ALA A 44 15.46 15.44 -7.60
N SER A 45 16.74 15.52 -7.24
CA SER A 45 17.61 14.34 -7.12
C SER A 45 17.22 13.49 -5.90
N LEU A 46 17.10 12.19 -6.09
CA LEU A 46 16.89 11.25 -4.99
C LEU A 46 18.11 11.18 -4.06
N LEU A 47 19.31 11.26 -4.63
CA LEU A 47 20.57 11.16 -3.89
C LEU A 47 20.81 12.39 -3.01
N GLU A 48 20.58 13.58 -3.53
CA GLU A 48 20.79 14.83 -2.77
C GLU A 48 19.84 14.90 -1.57
N GLU A 49 18.56 14.59 -1.76
CA GLU A 49 17.61 14.59 -0.65
C GLU A 49 17.92 13.45 0.35
N PHE A 50 18.36 12.28 -0.13
CA PHE A 50 18.82 11.21 0.76
C PHE A 50 19.99 11.66 1.64
N GLU A 51 21.03 12.28 1.07
CA GLU A 51 22.19 12.72 1.87
C GLU A 51 21.83 13.83 2.85
N LYS A 52 20.94 14.74 2.46
CA LYS A 52 20.42 15.80 3.35
C LYS A 52 19.68 15.20 4.54
N ILE A 53 18.72 14.29 4.29
CA ILE A 53 17.95 13.65 5.37
C ILE A 53 18.86 12.76 6.22
N ARG A 54 19.80 12.06 5.61
CA ARG A 54 20.78 11.25 6.33
C ARG A 54 21.65 12.09 7.26
N ALA A 55 22.20 13.21 6.79
CA ALA A 55 23.03 14.09 7.62
C ALA A 55 22.27 14.63 8.84
N HIS A 56 21.01 15.02 8.67
CA HIS A 56 20.17 15.43 9.79
C HIS A 56 19.87 14.26 10.74
N ALA A 57 19.55 13.10 10.19
CA ALA A 57 19.24 11.90 10.94
C ALA A 57 20.43 11.37 11.78
N ASP A 58 21.64 11.39 11.22
CA ASP A 58 22.89 10.97 11.86
C ASP A 58 23.22 11.87 13.08
N ALA A 59 22.91 13.17 13.01
CA ALA A 59 23.17 14.12 14.09
C ALA A 59 22.25 13.93 15.32
N GLU A 60 21.07 13.31 15.13
CA GLU A 60 20.01 13.20 16.13
C GLU A 60 19.61 11.75 16.46
N ALA A 61 20.40 10.75 16.07
CA ALA A 61 20.05 9.35 16.26
C ALA A 61 20.21 8.91 17.74
N CYS A 62 19.11 8.58 18.40
CA CYS A 62 19.12 7.89 19.70
C CYS A 62 18.82 6.39 19.61
N CYS A 63 18.43 5.90 18.43
CA CYS A 63 18.30 4.48 18.10
C CYS A 63 18.69 4.24 16.64
N ASP A 64 18.88 2.98 16.26
CA ASP A 64 19.24 2.63 14.90
C ASP A 64 18.16 3.05 13.91
N TYR A 65 18.58 3.46 12.70
CA TYR A 65 17.63 3.83 11.67
C TYR A 65 18.08 3.42 10.27
N ALA A 66 17.10 3.38 9.37
CA ALA A 66 17.32 3.26 7.93
C ALA A 66 16.37 4.22 7.19
N LEU A 67 16.51 4.29 5.87
CA LEU A 67 15.74 5.21 5.03
C LEU A 67 15.11 4.49 3.83
N HIS A 68 13.79 4.62 3.68
CA HIS A 68 13.08 4.41 2.43
C HIS A 68 13.24 5.67 1.56
N VAL A 69 13.37 5.53 0.24
CA VAL A 69 13.46 6.68 -0.66
C VAL A 69 12.25 6.73 -1.59
N GLY A 70 11.55 7.87 -1.59
CA GLY A 70 10.40 8.13 -2.43
C GLY A 70 10.79 8.32 -3.89
N VAL A 71 10.10 7.63 -4.79
CA VAL A 71 10.18 7.83 -6.24
C VAL A 71 8.93 8.59 -6.66
N THR A 72 9.02 9.93 -6.68
CA THR A 72 7.91 10.86 -6.91
C THR A 72 7.80 11.31 -8.37
N TRP A 73 8.77 10.91 -9.19
CA TRP A 73 8.82 11.11 -10.63
C TRP A 73 9.70 10.05 -11.26
N TRP A 74 9.59 9.85 -12.58
CA TRP A 74 10.34 8.81 -13.28
C TRP A 74 11.16 9.33 -14.46
N GLY A 75 12.35 8.76 -14.64
CA GLY A 75 13.22 9.05 -15.77
C GLY A 75 14.58 8.37 -15.68
N PRO A 76 15.44 8.49 -16.71
CA PRO A 76 16.77 7.86 -16.72
C PRO A 76 17.67 8.28 -15.57
N LYS A 77 17.53 9.52 -15.08
CA LYS A 77 18.27 10.02 -13.90
C LYS A 77 17.87 9.23 -12.64
N VAL A 78 16.57 9.17 -12.36
CA VAL A 78 16.00 8.43 -11.21
C VAL A 78 16.45 6.97 -11.22
N ARG A 79 16.38 6.29 -12.37
CA ARG A 79 16.85 4.89 -12.50
C ARG A 79 18.32 4.73 -12.10
N ARG A 80 19.21 5.63 -12.53
CA ARG A 80 20.63 5.60 -12.15
C ARG A 80 20.83 5.90 -10.67
N GLU A 81 20.12 6.88 -10.13
CA GLU A 81 20.22 7.24 -8.71
C GLU A 81 19.74 6.09 -7.79
N MET A 82 18.70 5.36 -8.18
CA MET A 82 18.26 4.15 -7.47
C MET A 82 19.38 3.09 -7.42
N GLN A 83 20.11 2.89 -8.52
CA GLN A 83 21.25 1.94 -8.56
C GLN A 83 22.36 2.36 -7.58
N VAL A 84 22.68 3.66 -7.52
CA VAL A 84 23.67 4.19 -6.57
C VAL A 84 23.17 4.04 -5.12
N LEU A 85 21.91 4.37 -4.85
CA LEU A 85 21.31 4.24 -3.52
C LEU A 85 21.41 2.80 -3.00
N VAL A 86 21.17 1.81 -3.86
CA VAL A 86 21.29 0.38 -3.51
C VAL A 86 22.75 -0.06 -3.39
N GLY A 87 23.56 0.19 -4.42
CA GLY A 87 24.95 -0.28 -4.47
C GLY A 87 25.84 0.38 -3.42
N GLU A 88 25.66 1.67 -3.19
CA GLU A 88 26.61 2.49 -2.42
C GLU A 88 26.04 2.99 -1.09
N LYS A 89 24.74 3.28 -1.00
CA LYS A 89 24.16 3.94 0.18
C LYS A 89 23.39 3.01 1.12
N GLY A 90 23.18 1.74 0.74
CA GLY A 90 22.56 0.73 1.60
C GLY A 90 21.05 0.83 1.71
N VAL A 91 20.41 1.51 0.76
CA VAL A 91 18.96 1.53 0.61
C VAL A 91 18.53 0.26 -0.13
N ASN A 92 17.44 -0.38 0.27
CA ASN A 92 16.91 -1.56 -0.44
C ASN A 92 15.39 -1.49 -0.65
N SER A 93 14.83 -0.29 -0.61
CA SER A 93 13.39 -0.09 -0.56
C SER A 93 13.02 1.30 -1.07
N PHE A 94 12.08 1.37 -2.00
CA PHE A 94 11.62 2.60 -2.62
C PHE A 94 10.11 2.74 -2.44
N GLN A 95 9.66 3.96 -2.13
CA GLN A 95 8.24 4.29 -1.92
C GLN A 95 7.66 4.97 -3.15
N MET A 96 6.57 4.43 -3.69
CA MET A 96 5.83 4.97 -4.82
C MET A 96 4.39 5.30 -4.40
N PHE A 97 3.75 6.21 -5.13
CA PHE A 97 2.39 6.65 -4.85
C PHE A 97 1.52 6.55 -6.10
N MET A 98 0.38 5.89 -5.98
CA MET A 98 -0.71 5.92 -6.98
C MET A 98 -1.69 7.09 -6.74
N ALA A 99 -1.56 7.73 -5.57
CA ALA A 99 -2.36 8.87 -5.13
C ALA A 99 -1.55 10.18 -5.14
N TYR A 100 -2.18 11.27 -4.70
CA TYR A 100 -1.61 12.62 -4.67
C TYR A 100 -1.26 13.13 -6.07
N LYS A 101 -2.30 13.21 -6.91
CA LYS A 101 -2.23 13.74 -8.29
C LYS A 101 -1.45 15.06 -8.32
N ASP A 102 -0.60 15.21 -9.34
CA ASP A 102 0.30 16.34 -9.58
C ASP A 102 1.40 16.59 -8.53
N VAL A 103 1.42 15.84 -7.41
CA VAL A 103 2.43 16.00 -6.34
C VAL A 103 3.37 14.80 -6.26
N LEU A 104 2.84 13.62 -5.92
CA LEU A 104 3.63 12.38 -5.73
C LEU A 104 3.23 11.26 -6.69
N MET A 105 2.07 11.37 -7.34
CA MET A 105 1.50 10.33 -8.19
C MET A 105 2.41 9.98 -9.37
N LEU A 106 2.65 8.67 -9.54
CA LEU A 106 3.19 8.09 -10.76
C LEU A 106 2.06 7.56 -11.64
N LYS A 107 2.18 7.76 -12.95
CA LYS A 107 1.30 7.09 -13.93
C LYS A 107 1.65 5.61 -14.01
N ASP A 108 0.72 4.76 -14.45
CA ASP A 108 0.93 3.30 -14.57
C ASP A 108 2.20 2.93 -15.34
N SER A 109 2.49 3.64 -16.44
CA SER A 109 3.71 3.43 -17.22
C SER A 109 4.99 3.76 -16.44
N GLU A 110 4.98 4.82 -15.62
CA GLU A 110 6.10 5.20 -14.76
C GLU A 110 6.25 4.20 -13.60
N LEU A 111 5.14 3.81 -12.97
CA LEU A 111 5.10 2.84 -11.88
C LEU A 111 5.61 1.48 -12.32
N TYR A 112 5.19 0.99 -13.50
CA TYR A 112 5.68 -0.25 -14.10
C TYR A 112 7.20 -0.22 -14.27
N GLN A 113 7.75 0.85 -14.82
CA GLN A 113 9.19 0.99 -15.05
C GLN A 113 9.98 1.12 -13.74
N ALA A 114 9.44 1.85 -12.75
CA ALA A 114 10.02 1.98 -11.42
C ALA A 114 10.06 0.63 -10.70
N MET A 115 8.96 -0.12 -10.70
CA MET A 115 8.88 -1.45 -10.10
C MET A 115 9.79 -2.47 -10.82
N HIS A 116 9.86 -2.42 -12.15
CA HIS A 116 10.81 -3.25 -12.90
C HIS A 116 12.26 -2.91 -12.52
N SER A 117 12.56 -1.63 -12.33
CA SER A 117 13.90 -1.21 -11.87
C SER A 117 14.19 -1.68 -10.46
N CYS A 118 13.22 -1.65 -9.53
CA CYS A 118 13.35 -2.25 -8.20
C CYS A 118 13.69 -3.75 -8.29
N LYS A 119 13.03 -4.49 -9.18
CA LYS A 119 13.33 -5.91 -9.42
C LYS A 119 14.75 -6.11 -9.94
N ASP A 120 15.19 -5.30 -10.92
CA ASP A 120 16.53 -5.41 -11.53
C ASP A 120 17.65 -5.18 -10.50
N ILE A 121 17.42 -4.31 -9.52
CA ILE A 121 18.41 -3.96 -8.47
C ILE A 121 18.20 -4.70 -7.15
N GLY A 122 17.22 -5.60 -7.05
CA GLY A 122 16.93 -6.38 -5.85
C GLY A 122 16.37 -5.56 -4.67
N ALA A 123 15.59 -4.51 -4.97
CA ALA A 123 14.96 -3.64 -3.98
C ALA A 123 13.45 -3.91 -3.83
N VAL A 124 12.91 -3.57 -2.66
CA VAL A 124 11.48 -3.64 -2.34
C VAL A 124 10.75 -2.44 -2.93
N ALA A 125 9.72 -2.70 -3.72
CA ALA A 125 8.79 -1.68 -4.20
C ALA A 125 7.64 -1.50 -3.19
N ARG A 126 7.68 -0.42 -2.40
CA ARG A 126 6.60 -0.01 -1.50
C ARG A 126 5.61 0.85 -2.27
N VAL A 127 4.31 0.57 -2.17
CA VAL A 127 3.27 1.29 -2.95
C VAL A 127 2.13 1.72 -2.05
N HIS A 128 1.86 3.04 -2.04
CA HIS A 128 0.62 3.62 -1.53
C HIS A 128 -0.44 3.51 -2.62
N ALA A 129 -1.44 2.66 -2.40
CA ALA A 129 -2.31 2.12 -3.45
C ALA A 129 -3.75 2.66 -3.39
N GLU A 130 -3.93 3.98 -3.54
CA GLU A 130 -5.24 4.58 -3.85
C GLU A 130 -5.23 5.10 -5.29
N ASN A 131 -6.34 5.00 -6.01
CA ASN A 131 -6.48 5.57 -7.34
C ASN A 131 -6.55 7.10 -7.27
N GLY A 132 -5.44 7.77 -7.59
CA GLY A 132 -5.30 9.22 -7.42
C GLY A 132 -6.25 10.06 -8.28
N GLU A 133 -6.72 9.57 -9.42
CA GLU A 133 -7.71 10.26 -10.25
C GLU A 133 -9.09 10.23 -9.58
N LEU A 134 -9.52 9.06 -9.08
CA LEU A 134 -10.79 8.93 -8.36
C LEU A 134 -10.77 9.70 -7.03
N VAL A 135 -9.65 9.68 -6.30
CA VAL A 135 -9.48 10.52 -5.10
C VAL A 135 -9.65 12.01 -5.44
N HIS A 136 -9.08 12.47 -6.56
CA HIS A 136 -9.17 13.86 -6.97
C HIS A 136 -10.61 14.28 -7.29
N GLU A 137 -11.33 13.49 -8.10
CA GLU A 137 -12.72 13.77 -8.44
C GLU A 137 -13.66 13.65 -7.23
N GLY A 138 -13.51 12.61 -6.39
CA GLY A 138 -14.31 12.44 -5.18
C GLY A 138 -14.07 13.55 -4.15
N THR A 139 -12.84 14.08 -4.08
CA THR A 139 -12.52 15.24 -3.24
C THR A 139 -13.25 16.49 -3.71
N LYS A 140 -13.24 16.74 -5.02
CA LYS A 140 -13.93 17.87 -5.64
C LYS A 140 -15.45 17.75 -5.44
N GLU A 141 -16.02 16.57 -5.68
CA GLU A 141 -17.44 16.31 -5.50
C GLU A 141 -17.89 16.56 -4.04
N ALA A 142 -17.14 16.06 -3.05
CA ALA A 142 -17.45 16.30 -1.64
C ALA A 142 -17.48 17.81 -1.31
N LEU A 143 -16.49 18.58 -1.79
CA LEU A 143 -16.46 20.03 -1.58
C LEU A 143 -17.61 20.76 -2.31
N ASP A 144 -17.94 20.35 -3.53
CA ASP A 144 -19.05 20.91 -4.32
C ASP A 144 -20.41 20.66 -3.64
N LEU A 145 -20.54 19.56 -2.88
CA LEU A 145 -21.68 19.25 -2.02
C LEU A 145 -21.67 20.02 -0.68
N GLY A 146 -20.68 20.86 -0.43
CA GLY A 146 -20.52 21.65 0.81
C GLY A 146 -19.91 20.87 1.98
N ILE A 147 -19.42 19.65 1.75
CA ILE A 147 -18.76 18.84 2.78
C ILE A 147 -17.30 19.31 2.89
N SER A 148 -17.04 20.13 3.90
CA SER A 148 -15.73 20.75 4.16
C SER A 148 -15.06 20.26 5.44
N GLY A 149 -15.76 19.50 6.28
CA GLY A 149 -15.24 18.95 7.52
C GLY A 149 -14.40 17.69 7.33
N PRO A 150 -13.70 17.20 8.39
CA PRO A 150 -12.82 16.04 8.32
C PRO A 150 -13.48 14.75 7.78
N GLU A 151 -14.79 14.60 7.93
CA GLU A 151 -15.58 13.51 7.33
C GLU A 151 -15.46 13.43 5.81
N GLY A 152 -15.19 14.56 5.15
CA GLY A 152 -14.90 14.59 3.72
C GLY A 152 -13.71 13.71 3.30
N MET A 153 -12.76 13.44 4.21
CA MET A 153 -11.62 12.54 3.93
C MET A 153 -12.04 11.10 3.69
N GLU A 154 -13.05 10.61 4.40
CA GLU A 154 -13.55 9.24 4.25
C GLU A 154 -14.48 9.16 3.02
N ILE A 155 -15.39 10.14 2.91
CA ILE A 155 -16.37 10.24 1.81
C ILE A 155 -15.69 10.36 0.44
N SER A 156 -14.62 11.15 0.33
CA SER A 156 -13.91 11.36 -0.94
C SER A 156 -12.99 10.20 -1.35
N ARG A 157 -12.78 9.23 -0.46
CA ARG A 157 -11.83 8.11 -0.64
C ARG A 157 -12.42 6.80 -0.11
N PRO A 158 -13.58 6.37 -0.61
CA PRO A 158 -14.19 5.12 -0.17
C PRO A 158 -13.26 3.95 -0.52
N GLU A 159 -13.49 2.80 0.11
CA GLU A 159 -12.51 1.70 0.05
C GLU A 159 -12.29 1.11 -1.35
N GLU A 160 -13.26 1.23 -2.24
CA GLU A 160 -13.21 0.80 -3.64
C GLU A 160 -12.20 1.59 -4.48
N VAL A 161 -11.79 2.78 -4.02
CA VAL A 161 -10.72 3.58 -4.65
C VAL A 161 -9.34 2.95 -4.40
N THR A 162 -9.21 2.01 -3.46
CA THR A 162 -7.96 1.28 -3.21
C THR A 162 -7.65 0.36 -4.41
N ASP A 163 -6.63 0.70 -5.18
CA ASP A 163 -6.27 -0.02 -6.40
C ASP A 163 -4.99 -0.86 -6.19
N CYS A 164 -5.21 -2.14 -5.84
CA CYS A 164 -4.15 -3.11 -5.65
C CYS A 164 -3.73 -3.82 -6.95
N VAL A 165 -3.96 -3.26 -8.15
CA VAL A 165 -3.55 -3.88 -9.44
C VAL A 165 -2.05 -4.24 -9.44
N CYS A 166 -1.21 -3.49 -8.73
CA CYS A 166 0.22 -3.77 -8.59
C CYS A 166 0.55 -5.11 -7.89
N ALA A 167 -0.41 -5.73 -7.21
CA ALA A 167 -0.27 -7.04 -6.55
C ALA A 167 0.08 -8.20 -7.51
N HIS A 168 0.02 -7.97 -8.83
CA HIS A 168 0.46 -8.91 -9.86
C HIS A 168 1.99 -9.00 -10.01
N CYS A 169 2.75 -8.10 -9.40
CA CYS A 169 4.21 -8.10 -9.37
C CYS A 169 4.73 -8.19 -7.92
N PRO A 170 6.01 -8.57 -7.70
CA PRO A 170 6.62 -8.47 -6.38
C PRO A 170 6.46 -7.05 -5.80
N VAL A 171 5.66 -6.91 -4.76
CA VAL A 171 5.27 -5.59 -4.22
C VAL A 171 5.06 -5.66 -2.71
N TYR A 172 5.27 -4.52 -2.05
CA TYR A 172 4.95 -4.28 -0.65
C TYR A 172 3.87 -3.20 -0.57
N LEU A 173 2.64 -3.57 -0.25
CA LEU A 173 1.53 -2.63 -0.11
C LEU A 173 1.56 -1.99 1.28
N VAL A 174 1.60 -0.67 1.33
CA VAL A 174 1.68 0.09 2.60
C VAL A 174 0.30 0.57 3.01
N ASN A 175 0.12 0.78 4.32
CA ASN A 175 -1.07 1.37 4.92
C ASN A 175 -2.40 0.71 4.49
N VAL A 176 -2.43 -0.63 4.43
CA VAL A 176 -3.66 -1.39 4.14
C VAL A 176 -4.72 -1.04 5.19
N SER A 177 -5.81 -0.42 4.73
CA SER A 177 -6.81 0.21 5.59
C SER A 177 -8.19 -0.43 5.55
N SER A 178 -8.49 -1.26 4.55
CA SER A 178 -9.82 -1.87 4.35
C SER A 178 -9.77 -3.38 4.20
N VAL A 179 -10.92 -4.02 4.44
CA VAL A 179 -11.11 -5.46 4.23
C VAL A 179 -11.03 -5.79 2.74
N SER A 180 -11.62 -4.98 1.88
CA SER A 180 -11.55 -5.15 0.41
C SER A 180 -10.10 -5.18 -0.11
N ALA A 181 -9.24 -4.27 0.36
CA ALA A 181 -7.83 -4.27 -0.02
C ALA A 181 -7.11 -5.54 0.46
N ALA A 182 -7.42 -5.99 1.68
CA ALA A 182 -6.87 -7.21 2.24
C ALA A 182 -7.33 -8.47 1.48
N ASP A 183 -8.58 -8.53 1.01
CA ASP A 183 -9.09 -9.63 0.19
C ASP A 183 -8.34 -9.73 -1.14
N VAL A 184 -8.04 -8.59 -1.77
CA VAL A 184 -7.20 -8.58 -2.99
C VAL A 184 -5.80 -9.11 -2.70
N ILE A 185 -5.20 -8.74 -1.56
CA ILE A 185 -3.90 -9.27 -1.13
C ILE A 185 -3.97 -10.78 -0.90
N ALA A 186 -5.00 -11.25 -0.19
CA ALA A 186 -5.20 -12.67 0.08
C ALA A 186 -5.36 -13.46 -1.22
N ALA A 187 -6.21 -13.00 -2.14
CA ALA A 187 -6.40 -13.61 -3.45
C ALA A 187 -5.11 -13.63 -4.29
N ALA A 188 -4.32 -12.56 -4.25
CA ALA A 188 -3.03 -12.52 -4.94
C ALA A 188 -2.04 -13.55 -4.35
N ARG A 189 -1.95 -13.64 -3.02
CA ARG A 189 -1.11 -14.63 -2.33
C ARG A 189 -1.55 -16.07 -2.60
N MET A 190 -2.87 -16.33 -2.68
CA MET A 190 -3.41 -17.64 -3.08
C MET A 190 -3.04 -18.05 -4.51
N GLN A 191 -2.69 -17.08 -5.36
CA GLN A 191 -2.20 -17.30 -6.72
C GLN A 191 -0.65 -17.36 -6.78
N ASP A 192 0.01 -17.61 -5.65
CA ASP A 192 1.48 -17.67 -5.51
C ASP A 192 2.22 -16.39 -5.94
N LYS A 193 1.53 -15.24 -5.95
CA LYS A 193 2.16 -13.94 -6.21
C LYS A 193 2.93 -13.49 -4.98
N VAL A 194 4.07 -12.83 -5.22
CA VAL A 194 4.94 -12.33 -4.15
C VAL A 194 4.41 -10.97 -3.67
N VAL A 195 3.42 -10.99 -2.78
CA VAL A 195 2.84 -9.76 -2.22
C VAL A 195 3.07 -9.73 -0.72
N HIS A 196 3.70 -8.66 -0.27
CA HIS A 196 3.80 -8.31 1.14
C HIS A 196 2.89 -7.14 1.46
N ALA A 197 2.42 -7.07 2.70
CA ALA A 197 1.51 -6.02 3.12
C ALA A 197 1.84 -5.51 4.52
N GLU A 198 1.63 -4.21 4.70
CA GLU A 198 1.75 -3.48 5.95
C GLU A 198 0.45 -2.74 6.24
N THR A 199 -0.05 -2.88 7.46
CA THR A 199 -1.09 -2.00 8.01
C THR A 199 -0.48 -1.08 9.06
N THR A 200 -1.24 -0.11 9.53
CA THR A 200 -0.80 0.81 10.59
C THR A 200 -1.53 0.56 11.88
N LEU A 201 -0.93 0.99 12.99
CA LEU A 201 -1.55 1.04 14.31
C LEU A 201 -2.97 1.61 14.22
N ALA A 202 -3.13 2.78 13.59
CA ALA A 202 -4.41 3.46 13.49
C ALA A 202 -5.46 2.60 12.77
N HIS A 203 -5.13 2.02 11.61
CA HIS A 203 -6.07 1.17 10.86
C HIS A 203 -6.44 -0.12 11.59
N SER A 204 -5.50 -0.71 12.32
CA SER A 204 -5.71 -1.95 13.06
C SER A 204 -6.35 -1.76 14.45
N ALA A 205 -6.58 -0.52 14.89
CA ALA A 205 -7.11 -0.23 16.23
C ALA A 205 -8.27 0.77 16.29
N LEU A 206 -8.49 1.59 15.25
CA LEU A 206 -9.46 2.70 15.24
C LEU A 206 -10.40 2.61 14.04
N SER A 207 -11.62 3.12 14.20
CA SER A 207 -12.58 3.26 13.09
C SER A 207 -12.73 4.71 12.63
N GLY A 208 -13.25 4.89 11.42
CA GLY A 208 -13.55 6.18 10.80
C GLY A 208 -14.65 6.98 11.50
N MET A 209 -15.33 6.40 12.49
CA MET A 209 -16.34 7.11 13.31
C MET A 209 -15.77 8.36 13.99
N HIS A 210 -14.45 8.41 14.23
CA HIS A 210 -13.80 9.60 14.76
C HIS A 210 -13.91 10.84 13.85
N TYR A 211 -14.07 10.67 12.53
CA TYR A 211 -14.25 11.79 11.60
C TYR A 211 -15.59 12.51 11.79
N TYR A 212 -16.60 11.83 12.32
CA TYR A 212 -17.93 12.36 12.57
C TYR A 212 -18.11 12.89 14.00
N HIS A 213 -17.00 13.04 14.74
CA HIS A 213 -17.03 13.60 16.07
C HIS A 213 -17.41 15.09 16.04
N GLN A 214 -18.24 15.53 16.99
CA GLN A 214 -18.76 16.91 17.03
C GLN A 214 -17.66 17.96 17.27
N ASP A 215 -16.61 17.60 18.02
CA ASP A 215 -15.40 18.42 18.11
C ASP A 215 -14.54 18.24 16.86
N TRP A 216 -14.41 19.30 16.08
CA TRP A 216 -13.59 19.38 14.88
C TRP A 216 -12.12 19.02 15.15
N ALA A 217 -11.56 19.43 16.30
CA ALA A 217 -10.16 19.17 16.61
C ALA A 217 -9.89 17.67 16.82
N HIS A 218 -10.81 16.97 17.49
CA HIS A 218 -10.80 15.52 17.60
C HIS A 218 -10.87 14.86 16.23
N ALA A 219 -11.83 15.26 15.39
CA ALA A 219 -12.01 14.66 14.06
C ALA A 219 -10.78 14.90 13.16
N ALA A 220 -10.25 16.12 13.12
CA ALA A 220 -9.07 16.47 12.33
C ALA A 220 -7.79 15.74 12.80
N ALA A 221 -7.67 15.42 14.10
CA ALA A 221 -6.53 14.67 14.62
C ALA A 221 -6.42 13.25 14.02
N HIS A 222 -7.54 12.67 13.58
CA HIS A 222 -7.58 11.33 12.98
C HIS A 222 -7.37 11.32 11.46
N VAL A 223 -7.28 12.50 10.82
CA VAL A 223 -7.12 12.61 9.36
C VAL A 223 -5.78 12.01 8.91
N ILE A 224 -5.86 10.85 8.25
CA ILE A 224 -4.76 10.09 7.65
C ILE A 224 -5.14 9.63 6.23
N ALA A 225 -4.17 9.09 5.48
CA ALA A 225 -4.37 8.57 4.13
C ALA A 225 -3.65 7.22 3.95
N PRO A 226 -4.33 6.15 3.48
CA PRO A 226 -5.79 6.07 3.26
C PRO A 226 -6.58 6.36 4.56
N PRO A 227 -7.87 6.75 4.50
CA PRO A 227 -8.62 7.07 5.70
C PRO A 227 -8.98 5.82 6.52
N LEU A 228 -9.18 6.00 7.83
CA LEU A 228 -9.87 5.03 8.68
C LEU A 228 -11.27 4.73 8.11
N ARG A 229 -11.70 3.47 8.17
CA ARG A 229 -12.96 3.01 7.56
C ARG A 229 -14.12 3.07 8.55
N LEU A 230 -15.31 3.40 8.07
CA LEU A 230 -16.50 3.52 8.93
C LEU A 230 -16.97 2.18 9.51
N ASP A 231 -16.76 1.06 8.80
CA ASP A 231 -17.10 -0.26 9.33
C ASP A 231 -16.31 -0.53 10.62
N PRO A 232 -16.98 -0.61 11.78
CA PRO A 232 -16.33 -0.81 13.07
C PRO A 232 -15.63 -2.16 13.20
N ASN A 233 -15.90 -3.12 12.31
CA ASN A 233 -15.23 -4.42 12.30
C ASN A 233 -13.88 -4.39 11.56
N THR A 234 -13.59 -3.33 10.79
CA THR A 234 -12.36 -3.24 10.00
C THR A 234 -11.09 -3.45 10.85
N PRO A 235 -10.92 -2.79 12.02
CA PRO A 235 -9.74 -2.97 12.86
C PRO A 235 -9.54 -4.42 13.31
N ASP A 236 -10.61 -5.05 13.78
CA ASP A 236 -10.61 -6.45 14.23
C ASP A 236 -10.28 -7.43 13.09
N CYS A 237 -10.77 -7.15 11.88
CA CYS A 237 -10.44 -7.91 10.68
C CYS A 237 -8.96 -7.78 10.32
N LEU A 238 -8.43 -6.56 10.24
CA LEU A 238 -7.02 -6.29 9.95
C LEU A 238 -6.09 -6.92 11.01
N MET A 239 -6.50 -6.93 12.29
CA MET A 239 -5.77 -7.63 13.35
C MET A 239 -5.77 -9.15 13.16
N GLY A 240 -6.89 -9.74 12.77
CA GLY A 240 -6.95 -11.16 12.40
C GLY A 240 -6.06 -11.51 11.19
N LEU A 241 -5.98 -10.59 10.23
CA LEU A 241 -5.12 -10.73 9.04
C LEU A 241 -3.63 -10.56 9.35
N LEU A 242 -3.29 -9.78 10.39
CA LEU A 242 -1.95 -9.80 10.98
C LEU A 242 -1.66 -11.14 11.65
N GLY A 243 -2.64 -11.72 12.37
CA GLY A 243 -2.53 -13.02 13.01
C GLY A 243 -2.26 -14.18 12.04
N ASN A 244 -2.87 -14.15 10.86
CA ASN A 244 -2.78 -15.23 9.85
C ASN A 244 -1.76 -15.01 8.72
N ASP A 245 -0.95 -13.94 8.78
CA ASP A 245 0.11 -13.62 7.81
C ASP A 245 -0.34 -13.23 6.39
N ILE A 246 -1.61 -12.87 6.21
CA ILE A 246 -2.02 -12.12 5.01
C ILE A 246 -1.41 -10.71 5.05
N ILE A 247 -1.42 -10.06 6.22
CA ILE A 247 -0.67 -8.82 6.49
C ILE A 247 0.57 -9.20 7.31
N ASN A 248 1.75 -8.74 6.88
CA ASN A 248 3.02 -9.23 7.42
C ASN A 248 3.60 -8.34 8.52
N VAL A 249 3.33 -7.03 8.47
CA VAL A 249 3.97 -6.02 9.32
C VAL A 249 2.93 -5.01 9.80
N VAL A 250 3.09 -4.56 11.05
CA VAL A 250 2.37 -3.40 11.57
C VAL A 250 3.33 -2.25 11.87
N ALA A 251 3.06 -1.10 11.25
CA ALA A 251 3.81 0.14 11.43
C ALA A 251 2.94 1.22 12.10
N SER A 252 3.47 2.44 12.30
CA SER A 252 2.69 3.54 12.87
C SER A 252 2.27 4.55 11.82
N ASP A 253 3.06 4.67 10.74
CA ASP A 253 2.98 5.80 9.82
C ASP A 253 3.05 7.14 10.59
N HIS A 254 3.91 7.19 11.62
CA HIS A 254 3.98 8.33 12.52
C HIS A 254 4.33 9.60 11.74
N ARG A 255 3.37 10.52 11.73
CA ARG A 255 3.48 11.85 11.15
C ARG A 255 2.61 12.80 11.96
N ALA A 256 3.14 13.27 13.08
CA ALA A 256 2.38 14.05 14.04
C ALA A 256 2.29 15.53 13.66
N PHE A 257 1.06 16.06 13.68
CA PHE A 257 0.77 17.49 13.55
C PHE A 257 -0.02 17.94 14.76
N ASN A 258 0.30 19.12 15.29
CA ASN A 258 -0.51 19.69 16.37
C ASN A 258 -1.84 20.24 15.82
N THR A 259 -2.80 20.52 16.71
CA THR A 259 -4.12 21.03 16.31
C THR A 259 -4.05 22.34 15.51
N LYS A 260 -3.07 23.21 15.77
CA LYS A 260 -2.90 24.47 15.03
C LYS A 260 -2.50 24.21 13.57
N GLN A 261 -1.64 23.22 13.33
CA GLN A 261 -1.26 22.80 11.98
C GLN A 261 -2.43 22.11 11.28
N LYS A 262 -3.16 21.23 11.99
CA LYS A 262 -4.38 20.61 11.46
C LYS A 262 -5.41 21.67 11.04
N ALA A 263 -5.54 22.75 11.81
CA ALA A 263 -6.47 23.86 11.56
C ALA A 263 -6.24 24.64 10.25
N MET A 264 -5.15 24.37 9.51
CA MET A 264 -4.99 24.86 8.14
C MET A 264 -6.14 24.45 7.21
N GLY A 265 -6.78 23.30 7.48
CA GLY A 265 -7.95 22.83 6.75
C GLY A 265 -9.27 22.93 7.52
N LYS A 266 -9.40 23.92 8.42
CA LYS A 266 -10.64 24.10 9.21
C LYS A 266 -11.89 24.29 8.35
N GLU A 267 -11.74 24.98 7.21
CA GLU A 267 -12.81 25.27 6.26
C GLU A 267 -12.72 24.42 4.98
N ASP A 268 -11.73 23.52 4.91
CA ASP A 268 -11.43 22.74 3.71
C ASP A 268 -10.58 21.53 4.11
N PHE A 269 -11.21 20.36 4.20
CA PHE A 269 -10.56 19.13 4.67
C PHE A 269 -9.33 18.74 3.85
N THR A 270 -9.24 19.16 2.58
CA THR A 270 -8.11 18.86 1.68
C THR A 270 -6.81 19.52 2.11
N LYS A 271 -6.91 20.58 2.92
CA LYS A 271 -5.78 21.32 3.48
C LYS A 271 -5.40 20.84 4.88
N ILE A 272 -6.12 19.88 5.45
CA ILE A 272 -5.72 19.25 6.71
C ILE A 272 -4.49 18.37 6.43
N PRO A 273 -3.32 18.63 7.05
CA PRO A 273 -2.16 17.77 6.86
C PRO A 273 -2.47 16.34 7.32
N HIS A 274 -2.33 15.36 6.43
CA HIS A 274 -2.61 13.96 6.74
C HIS A 274 -1.54 13.40 7.67
N GLY A 275 -1.91 12.73 8.76
CA GLY A 275 -0.94 12.11 9.65
C GLY A 275 -1.45 12.03 11.09
N ALA A 276 -1.01 10.97 11.78
CA ALA A 276 -1.30 10.72 13.18
C ALA A 276 -0.03 10.32 13.92
N ALA A 277 -0.04 10.46 15.25
CA ALA A 277 1.01 9.93 16.10
C ALA A 277 0.70 8.47 16.47
N GLY A 278 1.73 7.62 16.50
CA GLY A 278 1.58 6.25 17.01
C GLY A 278 2.88 5.48 17.18
N VAL A 279 4.04 6.15 17.19
CA VAL A 279 5.35 5.48 17.22
C VAL A 279 5.62 4.82 18.57
N GLU A 280 5.19 5.48 19.66
CA GLU A 280 5.30 5.01 21.04
C GLU A 280 4.23 3.95 21.33
N ASP A 281 2.98 4.23 20.97
CA ASP A 281 1.84 3.38 21.36
C ASP A 281 1.76 2.05 20.59
N ARG A 282 2.51 1.91 19.49
CA ARG A 282 2.38 0.77 18.57
C ARG A 282 2.52 -0.58 19.27
N MET A 283 3.54 -0.78 20.09
CA MET A 283 3.77 -2.10 20.69
C MET A 283 2.64 -2.46 21.66
N SER A 284 2.28 -1.54 22.56
CA SER A 284 1.28 -1.77 23.60
C SER A 284 -0.13 -1.96 23.04
N VAL A 285 -0.53 -1.15 22.06
CA VAL A 285 -1.87 -1.29 21.47
C VAL A 285 -1.99 -2.56 20.65
N ILE A 286 -0.95 -2.96 19.91
CA ILE A 286 -0.98 -4.24 19.17
C ILE A 286 -0.91 -5.43 20.12
N TRP A 287 -0.21 -5.32 21.25
CA TRP A 287 -0.25 -6.34 22.30
C TRP A 287 -1.68 -6.52 22.85
N GLU A 288 -2.33 -5.42 23.25
CA GLU A 288 -3.68 -5.44 23.80
C GLU A 288 -4.73 -5.95 22.78
N ARG A 289 -4.74 -5.36 21.58
CA ARG A 289 -5.75 -5.69 20.55
C ARG A 289 -5.46 -7.00 19.82
N GLY A 290 -4.21 -7.46 19.82
CA GLY A 290 -3.77 -8.66 19.11
C GLY A 290 -3.62 -9.87 20.03
N VAL A 291 -2.76 -9.76 21.04
CA VAL A 291 -2.39 -10.87 21.93
C VAL A 291 -3.44 -11.09 23.00
N VAL A 292 -3.77 -10.05 23.79
CA VAL A 292 -4.74 -10.15 24.89
C VAL A 292 -6.14 -10.50 24.35
N ALA A 293 -6.54 -9.93 23.21
CA ALA A 293 -7.79 -10.26 22.54
C ALA A 293 -7.81 -11.64 21.84
N GLY A 294 -6.70 -12.40 21.87
CA GLY A 294 -6.63 -13.75 21.32
C GLY A 294 -6.63 -13.85 19.79
N LYS A 295 -6.26 -12.77 19.08
CA LYS A 295 -6.13 -12.77 17.61
C LYS A 295 -4.79 -13.34 17.13
N MET A 296 -3.76 -13.27 17.96
CA MET A 296 -2.44 -13.84 17.71
C MET A 296 -1.73 -14.21 19.01
N ASP A 297 -0.72 -15.07 18.95
CA ASP A 297 0.15 -15.36 20.09
C ASP A 297 1.33 -14.37 20.18
N GLU A 298 2.09 -14.45 21.27
CA GLU A 298 3.27 -13.62 21.52
C GLU A 298 4.37 -13.80 20.46
N ASN A 299 4.50 -14.99 19.86
CA ASN A 299 5.49 -15.24 18.82
C ASN A 299 5.11 -14.53 17.52
N ARG A 300 3.84 -14.53 17.17
CA ARG A 300 3.30 -13.82 16.03
C ARG A 300 3.36 -12.31 16.26
N PHE A 301 3.11 -11.84 17.47
CA PHE A 301 3.35 -10.45 17.87
C PHE A 301 4.80 -10.03 17.59
N VAL A 302 5.79 -10.82 18.00
CA VAL A 302 7.22 -10.57 17.68
C VAL A 302 7.45 -10.54 16.16
N ALA A 303 6.81 -11.44 15.41
CA ALA A 303 6.95 -11.51 13.97
C ALA A 303 6.46 -10.23 13.26
N VAL A 304 5.23 -9.78 13.55
CA VAL A 304 4.61 -8.61 12.88
C VAL A 304 5.19 -7.27 13.33
N THR A 305 5.80 -7.21 14.52
CA THR A 305 6.39 -5.99 15.06
C THR A 305 7.90 -5.86 14.81
N SER A 306 8.60 -6.97 14.49
CA SER A 306 10.06 -6.96 14.33
C SER A 306 10.62 -7.95 13.29
N SER A 307 10.41 -9.26 13.45
CA SER A 307 11.15 -10.26 12.66
C SER A 307 10.81 -10.22 11.18
N ASN A 308 9.55 -10.00 10.80
CA ASN A 308 9.14 -9.90 9.40
C ASN A 308 9.74 -8.67 8.74
N ALA A 309 9.69 -7.51 9.41
CA ALA A 309 10.36 -6.30 8.96
C ALA A 309 11.87 -6.52 8.74
N ALA A 310 12.54 -7.16 9.70
CA ALA A 310 13.97 -7.46 9.57
C ALA A 310 14.27 -8.41 8.40
N LYS A 311 13.41 -9.40 8.11
CA LYS A 311 13.57 -10.27 6.92
C LYS A 311 13.34 -9.50 5.62
N ILE A 312 12.26 -8.72 5.56
CA ILE A 312 11.87 -7.95 4.37
C ILE A 312 12.93 -6.91 4.01
N TYR A 313 13.49 -6.21 5.00
CA TYR A 313 14.53 -5.20 4.76
C TYR A 313 15.94 -5.75 4.96
N ASN A 314 16.09 -7.06 5.01
CA ASN A 314 17.36 -7.78 5.03
C ASN A 314 18.34 -7.42 6.16
N LEU A 315 17.80 -7.32 7.35
CA LEU A 315 18.50 -7.11 8.61
C LEU A 315 18.42 -8.34 9.53
N TYR A 316 17.75 -9.41 9.12
CA TYR A 316 17.61 -10.64 9.90
C TYR A 316 18.80 -11.60 9.67
N PRO A 317 19.33 -12.28 10.70
CA PRO A 317 18.90 -12.29 12.12
C PRO A 317 19.58 -11.21 12.97
N ARG A 318 20.37 -10.31 12.37
CA ARG A 318 21.07 -9.24 13.09
C ARG A 318 20.09 -8.39 13.92
N LYS A 319 18.89 -8.11 13.40
CA LYS A 319 17.76 -7.52 14.12
C LYS A 319 16.55 -8.45 14.10
N GLY A 320 15.65 -8.25 15.07
CA GLY A 320 14.36 -8.96 15.14
C GLY A 320 14.46 -10.42 15.58
N ARG A 321 15.55 -10.81 16.26
CA ARG A 321 15.72 -12.13 16.89
C ARG A 321 16.68 -12.05 18.09
N ILE A 322 16.37 -12.77 19.16
CA ILE A 322 17.26 -12.97 20.30
C ILE A 322 18.09 -14.24 20.09
N VAL A 323 19.34 -14.07 19.62
CA VAL A 323 20.32 -15.16 19.42
C VAL A 323 21.74 -14.61 19.56
N PRO A 324 22.75 -15.43 19.91
CA PRO A 324 24.15 -15.01 19.87
C PRO A 324 24.53 -14.43 18.49
N GLY A 325 25.19 -13.27 18.49
CA GLY A 325 25.62 -12.55 17.28
C GLY A 325 24.61 -11.57 16.68
N ALA A 326 23.38 -11.48 17.21
CA ALA A 326 22.45 -10.39 16.90
C ALA A 326 22.80 -9.10 17.64
N ASP A 327 22.31 -7.96 17.15
CA ASP A 327 22.40 -6.68 17.86
C ASP A 327 21.62 -6.76 19.18
N ALA A 328 22.12 -6.10 20.23
CA ALA A 328 21.52 -6.10 21.57
C ALA A 328 20.31 -5.16 21.69
N ASP A 329 19.46 -5.15 20.65
CA ASP A 329 18.21 -4.39 20.60
C ASP A 329 17.09 -5.20 21.29
N VAL A 330 17.04 -5.13 22.62
CA VAL A 330 16.16 -5.97 23.45
C VAL A 330 15.17 -5.11 24.24
N VAL A 331 13.93 -5.58 24.32
CA VAL A 331 12.87 -5.00 25.16
C VAL A 331 12.52 -6.01 26.24
N VAL A 332 12.55 -5.58 27.50
CA VAL A 332 11.95 -6.34 28.61
C VAL A 332 10.48 -5.93 28.66
N TRP A 333 9.60 -6.86 28.32
CA TRP A 333 8.16 -6.61 28.19
C TRP A 333 7.42 -7.19 29.39
N ASP A 334 6.62 -6.35 30.06
CA ASP A 334 5.71 -6.79 31.13
C ASP A 334 4.31 -7.01 30.54
N PRO A 335 3.86 -8.27 30.39
CA PRO A 335 2.58 -8.58 29.76
C PRO A 335 1.36 -8.23 30.62
N ASP A 336 1.56 -8.03 31.94
CA ASP A 336 0.51 -7.76 32.92
C ASP A 336 0.40 -6.26 33.27
N ALA A 337 1.26 -5.42 32.70
CA ALA A 337 1.26 -3.98 32.93
C ALA A 337 -0.03 -3.33 32.39
N ASN A 338 -0.69 -2.54 33.23
CA ASN A 338 -1.90 -1.81 32.84
C ASN A 338 -1.61 -0.31 32.70
N ILE A 339 -1.36 0.13 31.46
CA ILE A 339 -0.98 1.51 31.13
C ILE A 339 -2.16 2.21 30.43
N THR A 340 -2.66 3.29 31.01
CA THR A 340 -3.61 4.18 30.33
C THR A 340 -2.85 5.19 29.47
N CYS A 341 -2.94 5.05 28.15
CA CYS A 341 -2.31 5.97 27.20
C CYS A 341 -2.98 7.34 27.27
N ASN A 342 -2.20 8.41 27.46
CA ASN A 342 -2.69 9.79 27.39
C ASN A 342 -1.58 10.73 26.91
N THR A 343 -1.94 11.95 26.53
CA THR A 343 -1.03 12.96 25.97
C THR A 343 -0.03 13.56 26.96
N SER A 344 -0.09 13.21 28.25
CA SER A 344 0.76 13.77 29.32
C SER A 344 1.90 12.85 29.76
N TYR A 345 1.97 11.61 29.27
CA TYR A 345 3.03 10.66 29.66
C TYR A 345 4.27 10.79 28.77
N VAL A 346 5.44 10.99 29.39
CA VAL A 346 6.75 10.87 28.74
C VAL A 346 7.67 10.10 29.69
N ILE A 347 8.03 8.87 29.32
CA ILE A 347 9.05 8.08 30.04
C ILE A 347 10.45 8.57 29.58
N ARG A 348 11.49 8.48 30.43
CA ARG A 348 12.87 8.89 30.07
C ARG A 348 13.84 7.76 30.34
N LEU A 349 14.55 7.24 29.32
CA LEU A 349 15.78 6.46 29.51
C LEU A 349 16.77 6.65 28.33
N LEU A 350 18.06 6.41 28.61
CA LEU A 350 19.25 6.71 27.80
C LEU A 350 19.86 5.42 27.22
N PHE A 351 20.23 5.37 25.93
CA PHE A 351 21.16 4.37 25.37
C PHE A 351 21.98 4.88 24.16
N SER A 352 23.07 4.16 23.86
CA SER A 352 24.13 4.44 22.88
C SER A 352 24.14 3.37 21.77
N SER A 353 24.40 3.77 20.51
CA SER A 353 24.46 2.89 19.33
C SER A 353 25.74 3.14 18.49
N ASN A 354 26.21 2.12 17.77
CA ASN A 354 27.04 2.27 16.58
C ASN A 354 26.95 1.09 15.59
N TYR A 355 27.00 1.45 14.29
CA TYR A 355 27.22 0.69 13.03
C TYR A 355 26.04 0.04 12.30
N CYS A 356 25.97 0.25 10.98
CA CYS A 356 25.02 -0.35 10.02
C CYS A 356 25.77 -1.02 8.85
N SER A 357 25.29 -2.16 8.34
CA SER A 357 25.88 -2.89 7.20
C SER A 357 24.82 -3.54 6.29
N LYS A 358 25.16 -3.63 4.98
CA LYS A 358 24.27 -3.93 3.84
C LYS A 358 24.14 -5.43 3.54
N VAL A 359 22.94 -5.90 3.14
CA VAL A 359 22.75 -7.14 2.34
C VAL A 359 21.50 -7.02 1.44
N MET A 360 21.47 -7.75 0.31
CA MET A 360 20.48 -7.77 -0.80
C MET A 360 19.43 -8.91 -0.71
N LEU A 361 18.18 -8.67 -1.12
CA LEU A 361 17.12 -9.70 -1.23
C LEU A 361 17.31 -10.55 -2.51
N ARG A 362 17.17 -11.88 -2.38
CA ARG A 362 17.10 -12.78 -3.53
C ARG A 362 15.67 -12.83 -4.07
N CYS A 363 15.46 -12.28 -5.26
CA CYS A 363 14.28 -12.60 -6.07
C CYS A 363 14.37 -14.03 -6.62
N ARG A 364 13.21 -14.70 -6.72
CA ARG A 364 13.02 -16.06 -7.26
C ARG A 364 13.59 -16.17 -8.69
N ASP A 365 14.25 -17.29 -8.98
CA ASP A 365 14.82 -17.62 -10.29
C ASP A 365 13.74 -17.58 -11.40
N PRO A 366 13.93 -16.86 -12.53
CA PRO A 366 12.97 -16.75 -13.64
C PRO A 366 12.59 -18.05 -14.37
N GLN A 367 13.06 -19.23 -13.96
CA GLN A 367 12.95 -20.46 -14.73
C GLN A 367 11.52 -20.97 -14.98
N THR A 368 10.50 -20.49 -14.25
CA THR A 368 9.14 -21.07 -14.29
C THR A 368 8.17 -20.44 -15.31
N GLN A 369 8.55 -19.41 -16.06
CA GLN A 369 7.67 -18.78 -17.07
C GLN A 369 8.37 -18.52 -18.42
N ARG A 370 8.84 -19.58 -19.08
CA ARG A 370 9.28 -19.47 -20.48
C ARG A 370 8.07 -19.33 -21.41
N LEU A 371 7.68 -18.10 -21.69
CA LEU A 371 6.78 -17.79 -22.81
C LEU A 371 7.48 -18.15 -24.11
N ARG A 372 6.83 -18.97 -24.95
CA ARG A 372 7.30 -19.29 -26.31
C ARG A 372 6.25 -18.83 -27.30
N GLY A 373 6.68 -18.11 -28.34
CA GLY A 373 5.84 -17.92 -29.51
C GLY A 373 5.52 -19.27 -30.15
N VAL A 374 4.32 -19.39 -30.72
CA VAL A 374 4.01 -20.54 -31.58
C VAL A 374 4.74 -20.32 -32.89
N ASP A 375 5.64 -21.25 -33.23
CA ASP A 375 6.27 -21.25 -34.53
C ASP A 375 5.21 -21.50 -35.61
N ARG A 376 5.13 -20.61 -36.58
CA ARG A 376 4.18 -20.68 -37.69
C ARG A 376 4.94 -20.38 -38.97
N ALA A 377 4.62 -21.13 -40.03
CA ALA A 377 5.02 -20.73 -41.37
C ALA A 377 4.50 -19.30 -41.65
N PRO A 378 5.31 -18.42 -42.26
CA PRO A 378 4.84 -17.11 -42.69
C PRO A 378 3.59 -17.25 -43.57
N TYR A 379 2.59 -16.41 -43.33
CA TYR A 379 1.38 -16.40 -44.16
C TYR A 379 1.73 -16.04 -45.61
N SER A 380 1.28 -16.89 -46.55
CA SER A 380 1.60 -16.76 -47.98
C SER A 380 0.39 -16.44 -48.86
N GLY A 381 -0.77 -16.11 -48.27
CA GLY A 381 -1.98 -15.74 -49.00
C GLY A 381 -2.14 -14.23 -49.17
N ASP A 382 -3.24 -13.82 -49.80
CA ASP A 382 -3.56 -12.41 -49.99
C ASP A 382 -3.92 -11.73 -48.65
N VAL A 383 -3.46 -10.49 -48.46
CA VAL A 383 -3.79 -9.68 -47.28
C VAL A 383 -4.77 -8.59 -47.69
N ALA A 384 -5.96 -8.59 -47.09
CA ALA A 384 -6.92 -7.50 -47.29
C ALA A 384 -6.43 -6.24 -46.55
N ALA A 385 -6.35 -5.12 -47.27
CA ALA A 385 -6.06 -3.83 -46.66
C ALA A 385 -7.30 -3.33 -45.90
N VAL A 386 -7.25 -3.38 -44.57
CA VAL A 386 -8.28 -2.79 -43.70
C VAL A 386 -7.80 -1.39 -43.28
N THR A 387 -8.45 -0.34 -43.77
CA THR A 387 -8.22 1.03 -43.31
C THR A 387 -8.83 1.22 -41.92
N ASN A 388 -7.99 1.25 -40.89
CA ASN A 388 -8.39 1.65 -39.54
C ASN A 388 -8.55 3.17 -39.48
N SER A 389 -9.79 3.65 -39.43
CA SER A 389 -10.15 5.08 -39.34
C SER A 389 -9.76 5.78 -38.03
N ILE A 390 -9.08 5.09 -37.10
CA ILE A 390 -8.71 5.62 -35.77
C ILE A 390 -7.32 6.30 -35.76
N ARG A 391 -6.51 6.17 -36.81
CA ARG A 391 -5.26 6.96 -36.93
C ARG A 391 -5.47 8.20 -37.79
N LYS A 392 -5.87 9.31 -37.17
CA LYS A 392 -5.63 10.65 -37.74
C LYS A 392 -4.30 11.17 -37.21
N GLU A 393 -3.23 10.96 -37.96
CA GLU A 393 -2.03 11.79 -37.87
C GLU A 393 -2.34 13.19 -38.43
N SER A 394 -1.74 14.17 -37.79
CA SER A 394 -1.97 15.61 -37.93
C SER A 394 -1.32 16.24 -39.16
N ALA A 395 -2.04 17.21 -39.74
CA ALA A 395 -1.64 18.37 -40.56
C ALA A 395 -1.84 18.34 -42.11
N THR A 396 -2.32 19.49 -42.59
CA THR A 396 -3.02 19.93 -43.84
C THR A 396 -2.10 20.71 -44.82
N PRO A 397 -2.55 21.43 -45.89
CA PRO A 397 -3.76 21.36 -46.77
C PRO A 397 -3.44 21.39 -48.30
N GLU A 398 -4.42 21.09 -49.16
CA GLU A 398 -4.80 21.81 -50.42
C GLU A 398 -5.58 20.89 -51.38
N GLY A 399 -6.66 21.40 -51.99
CA GLY A 399 -7.29 20.77 -53.15
C GLY A 399 -8.82 20.69 -53.09
N ASP A 400 -9.47 21.58 -53.83
CA ASP A 400 -10.91 21.88 -53.92
C ASP A 400 -11.78 20.83 -54.68
N VAL A 401 -13.10 20.86 -54.38
CA VAL A 401 -14.30 20.43 -55.18
C VAL A 401 -14.77 18.95 -55.13
N PRO A 402 -16.09 18.60 -55.26
CA PRO A 402 -17.37 19.26 -54.94
C PRO A 402 -18.30 18.45 -53.99
N MET A 403 -19.31 19.12 -53.43
CA MET A 403 -20.48 18.50 -52.78
C MET A 403 -21.29 17.61 -53.74
N ARG A 404 -21.68 16.41 -53.27
CA ARG A 404 -22.75 15.59 -53.86
C ARG A 404 -23.79 15.19 -52.81
N ALA A 405 -25.05 15.21 -53.26
CA ALA A 405 -26.27 15.28 -52.48
C ALA A 405 -26.51 14.17 -51.44
N SER A 406 -27.11 14.59 -50.33
CA SER A 406 -27.73 13.76 -49.30
C SER A 406 -28.76 12.81 -49.90
N THR A 407 -28.52 11.51 -49.77
CA THR A 407 -29.57 10.48 -49.86
C THR A 407 -29.89 10.03 -48.44
N ARG A 408 -31.05 10.45 -47.95
CA ARG A 408 -31.66 9.92 -46.73
C ARG A 408 -31.96 8.44 -46.97
N HIS A 409 -31.29 7.56 -46.25
CA HIS A 409 -31.88 6.27 -45.87
C HIS A 409 -32.16 6.28 -44.37
N SER A 410 -33.44 6.42 -44.05
CA SER A 410 -34.03 6.15 -42.75
C SER A 410 -33.87 4.67 -42.41
N GLY A 411 -33.24 4.39 -41.27
CA GLY A 411 -33.07 3.04 -40.76
C GLY A 411 -32.45 3.05 -39.37
N VAL A 412 -33.14 3.68 -38.43
CA VAL A 412 -32.86 3.52 -36.99
C VAL A 412 -33.20 2.05 -36.67
N ARG A 413 -32.21 1.27 -36.23
CA ARG A 413 -32.48 -0.05 -35.62
C ARG A 413 -32.86 0.19 -34.17
N ASP A 414 -34.13 0.00 -33.87
CA ASP A 414 -34.66 -0.10 -32.52
C ASP A 414 -34.33 -1.48 -31.94
N LEU A 415 -33.77 -1.53 -30.73
CA LEU A 415 -33.34 -2.78 -30.07
C LEU A 415 -34.47 -3.48 -29.30
N HIS A 416 -35.70 -2.94 -29.31
CA HIS A 416 -36.82 -3.48 -28.54
C HIS A 416 -37.83 -4.35 -29.33
N GLU A 417 -37.63 -4.61 -30.62
CA GLU A 417 -38.50 -5.49 -31.43
C GLU A 417 -37.83 -6.82 -31.84
N SER A 418 -37.18 -7.55 -30.92
CA SER A 418 -36.81 -8.95 -31.18
C SER A 418 -37.91 -9.92 -30.74
N SER A 419 -38.62 -10.51 -31.68
CA SER A 419 -39.54 -11.63 -31.46
C SER A 419 -38.79 -12.97 -31.39
N PHE A 420 -38.07 -13.21 -30.29
CA PHE A 420 -37.55 -14.55 -29.99
C PHE A 420 -38.64 -15.33 -29.22
N SER A 421 -39.30 -16.27 -29.90
CA SER A 421 -40.18 -17.26 -29.28
C SER A 421 -39.48 -18.62 -29.26
N LEU A 422 -39.28 -19.20 -28.08
CA LEU A 422 -38.85 -20.60 -27.92
C LEU A 422 -40.08 -21.49 -28.02
N SER A 423 -40.48 -21.85 -29.24
CA SER A 423 -41.40 -22.96 -29.49
C SER A 423 -40.69 -24.07 -30.24
N GLY A 424 -40.15 -25.03 -29.48
CA GLY A 424 -39.57 -26.26 -29.99
C GLY A 424 -39.44 -27.27 -28.85
N ALA A 425 -40.04 -28.45 -29.01
CA ALA A 425 -40.02 -29.50 -28.01
C ALA A 425 -38.58 -29.96 -27.72
N GLN A 426 -38.24 -30.06 -26.43
CA GLN A 426 -36.95 -30.57 -25.97
C GLN A 426 -36.89 -32.07 -26.28
N VAL A 427 -35.82 -32.52 -26.95
CA VAL A 427 -35.66 -33.88 -27.50
C VAL A 427 -35.50 -34.98 -26.44
N ASP A 428 -35.78 -34.70 -25.15
CA ASP A 428 -35.53 -35.66 -24.06
C ASP A 428 -36.72 -35.85 -23.09
N ASP A 429 -37.91 -35.36 -23.43
CA ASP A 429 -39.10 -35.43 -22.57
C ASP A 429 -39.72 -36.84 -22.41
N HIS A 430 -39.15 -37.88 -23.01
CA HIS A 430 -39.68 -39.25 -22.96
C HIS A 430 -38.73 -40.28 -22.35
N ILE A 431 -37.62 -39.86 -21.73
CA ILE A 431 -36.76 -40.78 -20.97
C ILE A 431 -37.19 -40.80 -19.50
N PRO A 432 -37.56 -41.97 -18.93
CA PRO A 432 -37.95 -42.05 -17.53
C PRO A 432 -36.78 -41.65 -16.60
N LYS A 433 -37.05 -40.72 -15.67
CA LYS A 433 -36.11 -40.24 -14.65
C LYS A 433 -35.50 -41.41 -13.88
N ARG A 434 -34.18 -41.63 -14.02
CA ARG A 434 -33.43 -42.54 -13.16
C ARG A 434 -33.46 -42.01 -11.72
N SER A 435 -33.71 -42.90 -10.79
CA SER A 435 -33.63 -42.67 -9.35
C SER A 435 -32.25 -42.15 -8.95
N SER A 436 -32.24 -41.12 -8.11
CA SER A 436 -31.03 -40.50 -7.57
C SER A 436 -30.16 -41.52 -6.83
N ALA A 437 -28.97 -41.81 -7.37
CA ALA A 437 -27.93 -42.52 -6.64
C ALA A 437 -27.08 -41.50 -5.86
N ARG A 438 -27.08 -41.60 -4.53
CA ARG A 438 -26.13 -40.88 -3.66
C ARG A 438 -24.73 -41.40 -3.95
N ILE A 439 -23.84 -40.54 -4.44
CA ILE A 439 -22.41 -40.84 -4.54
C ILE A 439 -21.80 -40.70 -3.14
N LEU A 440 -21.61 -41.84 -2.48
CA LEU A 440 -20.70 -41.98 -1.34
C LEU A 440 -19.34 -42.42 -1.90
N ALA A 441 -18.32 -41.57 -1.72
CA ALA A 441 -16.91 -41.73 -2.10
C ALA A 441 -16.53 -41.42 -3.58
N PRO A 442 -15.99 -40.21 -3.88
CA PRO A 442 -15.24 -39.98 -5.12
C PRO A 442 -13.91 -40.77 -5.13
N PRO A 443 -13.36 -41.10 -6.31
CA PRO A 443 -12.15 -41.92 -6.42
C PRO A 443 -10.91 -41.08 -6.06
N GLY A 444 -10.57 -41.11 -4.77
CA GLY A 444 -9.35 -40.57 -4.16
C GLY A 444 -9.27 -41.15 -2.76
N GLY A 445 -8.40 -42.13 -2.56
CA GLY A 445 -8.34 -42.98 -1.38
C GLY A 445 -8.21 -42.24 -0.04
N ARG A 446 -8.60 -42.94 1.03
CA ARG A 446 -8.50 -42.53 2.44
C ARG A 446 -7.05 -42.18 2.82
N SER A 447 -6.81 -40.99 3.38
CA SER A 447 -5.68 -40.74 4.27
C SER A 447 -6.18 -40.73 5.73
N SER A 448 -5.69 -41.70 6.50
CA SER A 448 -5.82 -41.77 7.95
C SER A 448 -4.87 -40.77 8.60
N GLY A 449 -5.39 -39.90 9.48
CA GLY A 449 -4.57 -39.08 10.36
C GLY A 449 -3.89 -39.93 11.44
N ILE A 450 -2.64 -39.58 11.76
CA ILE A 450 -1.90 -39.95 12.96
C ILE A 450 -0.97 -38.75 13.27
N TRP A 451 -1.25 -38.09 14.40
CA TRP A 451 -0.52 -37.08 15.21
C TRP A 451 -0.04 -35.76 14.57
#